data_AF-A0A9W7LP15-F1
#
_entry.id   AF-A0A9W7LP15-F1
#
_cell.length_a   1.000
_cell.length_b   1.000
_cell.length_c   1.000
_cell.angle_alpha   90.00
_cell.angle_beta   90.00
_cell.angle_gamma   90.00
#
_symmetry.space_group_name_H-M   'P 1'
#
loop_
_entity.id
_entity.type
_entity.pdbx_description
1 polymer ?
#
loop_
_entity_poly.entity_id
_entity_poly.type
_entity_poly.pdbx_seq_one_letter_code
_entity_poly.pdbx_strand_id
1 'polypeptide(L)'
;MKKKYEGSNRVKRVQLQTLRKEFEMLSMKDGESITSYYARIMDINNKMRFIGEKMNDVIIVEKILRSLTHSSIMLFAQLKMKSNNSSTTEEQALKALCTLISKEEYRGRGI
;
A
#
# COMPACT_ATOMS: atom_id res chain seq x y z
N MET A 1 13.35 -0.82 -40.38
CA MET A 1 12.34 -0.33 -39.41
C MET A 1 12.46 -0.88 -37.98
N LYS A 2 13.24 -1.94 -37.70
CA LYS A 2 13.33 -2.58 -36.36
C LYS A 2 13.86 -1.68 -35.22
N LYS A 3 14.89 -0.85 -35.45
CA LYS A 3 15.51 -0.01 -34.40
C LYS A 3 14.56 1.00 -33.73
N LYS A 4 13.61 1.58 -34.47
CA LYS A 4 12.63 2.55 -33.90
C LYS A 4 11.63 1.88 -32.96
N TYR A 5 11.18 0.67 -33.31
CA TYR A 5 10.23 -0.12 -32.51
C TYR A 5 10.86 -0.64 -31.21
N GLU A 6 12.12 -1.08 -31.26
CA GLU A 6 12.87 -1.48 -30.07
C GLU A 6 13.06 -0.31 -29.08
N GLY A 7 13.32 0.90 -29.59
CA GLY A 7 13.38 2.12 -28.77
C GLY A 7 12.06 2.39 -28.03
N SER A 8 10.93 2.30 -28.73
CA SER A 8 9.58 2.45 -28.14
C SER A 8 9.32 1.41 -27.04
N ASN A 9 9.69 0.15 -27.28
CA ASN A 9 9.52 -0.91 -26.28
C ASN A 9 10.42 -0.70 -25.05
N ARG A 10 11.65 -0.20 -25.23
CA ARG A 10 12.54 0.14 -24.10
C ARG A 10 11.94 1.27 -23.26
N VAL A 11 11.41 2.31 -23.89
CA VAL A 11 10.76 3.45 -23.19
C VAL A 11 9.57 2.97 -22.36
N LYS A 12 8.67 2.15 -22.94
CA LYS A 12 7.52 1.59 -22.20
C LYS A 12 7.94 0.79 -20.96
N ARG A 13 8.99 -0.02 -21.05
CA ARG A 13 9.51 -0.79 -19.91
C ARG A 13 10.03 0.11 -18.78
N VAL A 14 10.78 1.15 -19.13
CA VAL A 14 11.32 2.10 -18.13
C VAL A 14 10.20 2.89 -17.46
N GLN A 15 9.22 3.35 -18.23
CA GLN A 15 8.04 4.04 -17.69
C GLN A 15 7.26 3.12 -16.73
N LEU A 16 7.06 1.87 -17.10
CA LEU A 16 6.35 0.90 -16.27
C LEU A 16 7.10 0.59 -14.98
N GLN A 17 8.42 0.39 -15.04
CA GLN A 17 9.24 0.23 -13.84
C GLN A 17 9.18 1.44 -12.91
N THR A 18 9.15 2.65 -13.48
CA THR A 18 9.03 3.89 -12.70
C THR A 18 7.70 3.93 -11.95
N LEU A 19 6.58 3.63 -12.63
CA LEU A 19 5.26 3.59 -12.02
C LEU A 19 5.15 2.50 -10.94
N ARG A 20 5.76 1.33 -11.14
CA ARG A 20 5.76 0.25 -10.13
C ARG A 20 6.49 0.70 -8.87
N LYS A 21 7.65 1.34 -9.03
CA LYS A 21 8.39 1.91 -7.91
C LYS A 21 7.59 3.01 -7.21
N GLU A 22 6.91 3.87 -7.97
CA GLU A 22 6.01 4.89 -7.41
C GLU A 22 4.88 4.27 -6.59
N PHE A 23 4.24 3.21 -7.10
CA PHE A 23 3.21 2.46 -6.37
C PHE A 23 3.75 1.79 -5.11
N GLU A 24 4.93 1.17 -5.17
CA GLU A 24 5.59 0.53 -4.03
C GLU A 24 5.91 1.53 -2.93
N MET A 25 6.45 2.69 -3.28
CA MET A 25 6.79 3.77 -2.33
C MET A 25 5.57 4.57 -1.86
N LEU A 26 4.44 4.46 -2.55
CA LEU A 26 3.23 5.21 -2.19
C LEU A 26 2.79 4.84 -0.76
N SER A 27 2.53 5.85 0.05
CA SER A 27 1.99 5.69 1.40
C SER A 27 0.95 6.78 1.66
N MET A 28 0.07 6.48 2.62
CA MET A 28 -0.89 7.46 3.10
C MET A 28 -0.14 8.51 3.91
N LYS A 29 -0.40 9.78 3.61
CA LYS A 29 0.23 10.90 4.31
C LYS A 29 -0.50 11.18 5.62
N ASP A 30 0.19 11.81 6.57
CA ASP A 30 -0.44 12.26 7.82
C ASP A 30 -1.58 13.24 7.52
N GLY A 31 -2.76 12.97 8.08
CA GLY A 31 -3.97 13.77 7.87
C GLY A 31 -4.62 13.63 6.48
N GLU A 32 -4.09 12.79 5.59
CA GLU A 32 -4.74 12.46 4.32
C GLU A 32 -5.99 11.61 4.56
N SER A 33 -7.05 11.82 3.77
CA SER A 33 -8.23 10.95 3.82
C SER A 33 -8.03 9.69 2.98
N ILE A 34 -8.70 8.60 3.37
CA ILE A 34 -8.65 7.33 2.63
C ILE A 34 -9.06 7.52 1.16
N THR A 35 -10.06 8.35 0.89
CA THR A 35 -10.53 8.66 -0.47
C THR A 35 -9.47 9.40 -1.29
N SER A 36 -8.75 10.36 -0.70
CA SER A 36 -7.63 11.05 -1.36
C SER A 36 -6.49 10.08 -1.67
N TYR A 37 -6.16 9.22 -0.71
CA TYR A 37 -5.13 8.20 -0.90
C TYR A 37 -5.50 7.20 -2.01
N TYR A 38 -6.76 6.74 -2.02
CA TYR A 38 -7.30 5.88 -3.06
C TYR A 38 -7.24 6.52 -4.45
N ALA A 39 -7.58 7.81 -4.57
CA ALA A 39 -7.49 8.53 -5.83
C ALA A 39 -6.06 8.56 -6.40
N ARG A 40 -5.04 8.73 -5.55
CA ARG A 40 -3.62 8.65 -5.95
C ARG A 40 -3.23 7.26 -6.43
N ILE A 41 -3.69 6.21 -5.74
CA ILE A 41 -3.47 4.83 -6.19
C ILE A 41 -4.09 4.62 -7.58
N MET A 42 -5.30 5.13 -7.79
CA MET A 42 -6.00 5.01 -9.07
C MET A 42 -5.31 5.78 -10.19
N ASP A 43 -4.72 6.95 -9.91
CA ASP A 43 -3.93 7.69 -10.90
C ASP A 43 -2.74 6.84 -11.41
N ILE A 44 -2.01 6.19 -10.51
CA ILE A 44 -0.90 5.29 -10.89
C ILE A 44 -1.42 4.06 -11.66
N ASN A 45 -2.50 3.43 -11.19
CA ASN A 45 -3.13 2.29 -11.87
C ASN A 45 -3.55 2.65 -13.31
N ASN A 46 -4.15 3.82 -13.50
CA ASN A 46 -4.58 4.29 -14.81
C ASN A 46 -3.40 4.53 -15.75
N LYS A 47 -2.29 5.11 -15.25
CA LYS A 47 -1.05 5.27 -16.03
C LYS A 47 -0.45 3.92 -16.44
N MET A 48 -0.43 2.93 -15.54
CA MET A 48 0.03 1.57 -15.86
C MET A 48 -0.87 0.92 -16.92
N ARG A 49 -2.19 1.05 -16.76
CA ARG A 49 -3.18 0.53 -17.71
C ARG A 49 -3.03 1.12 -19.10
N PHE A 50 -2.74 2.41 -19.19
CA PHE A 50 -2.48 3.08 -20.47
C PHE A 50 -1.25 2.53 -21.20
N ILE A 51 -0.21 2.10 -20.46
CA ILE A 51 1.00 1.47 -21.02
C ILE A 51 0.75 -0.01 -21.40
N GLY A 52 -0.30 -0.62 -20.87
CA GLY A 52 -0.75 -1.99 -21.15
C GLY A 52 -0.64 -2.96 -19.96
N GLU A 53 -0.36 -2.46 -18.76
CA GLU A 53 -0.32 -3.27 -17.54
C GLU A 53 -1.61 -3.15 -16.76
N LYS A 54 -2.26 -4.28 -16.47
CA LYS A 54 -3.43 -4.31 -15.59
C LYS A 54 -2.98 -4.74 -14.18
N MET A 55 -3.18 -3.86 -13.21
CA MET A 55 -3.00 -4.21 -11.80
C MET A 55 -4.25 -4.94 -11.28
N ASN A 56 -4.04 -5.91 -10.39
CA ASN A 56 -5.14 -6.65 -9.76
C ASN A 56 -5.74 -5.81 -8.62
N ASP A 57 -7.07 -5.77 -8.53
CA ASP A 57 -7.79 -5.06 -7.48
C ASP A 57 -7.40 -5.57 -6.07
N VAL A 58 -7.07 -6.86 -5.94
CA VAL A 58 -6.56 -7.43 -4.68
C VAL A 58 -5.29 -6.72 -4.20
N ILE A 59 -4.36 -6.43 -5.12
CA ILE A 59 -3.10 -5.74 -4.80
C ILE A 59 -3.38 -4.31 -4.33
N ILE A 60 -4.37 -3.65 -4.93
CA ILE A 60 -4.80 -2.30 -4.54
C ILE A 60 -5.38 -2.32 -3.13
N VAL A 61 -6.27 -3.26 -2.83
CA VAL A 61 -6.89 -3.40 -1.50
C VAL A 61 -5.83 -3.71 -0.44
N GLU A 62 -4.93 -4.66 -0.70
CA GLU A 62 -3.82 -4.97 0.20
C GLU A 62 -2.93 -3.75 0.47
N LYS A 63 -2.64 -2.94 -0.57
CA LYS A 63 -1.86 -1.70 -0.44
C LYS A 63 -2.53 -0.70 0.50
N ILE A 64 -3.85 -0.54 0.39
CA ILE A 64 -4.63 0.36 1.24
C ILE A 64 -4.60 -0.12 2.68
N LEU A 65 -4.93 -1.39 2.91
CA LEU A 65 -4.95 -2.00 4.25
C LEU A 65 -3.58 -1.88 4.93
N ARG A 66 -2.49 -2.20 4.22
CA ARG A 66 -1.13 -2.11 4.75
C ARG A 66 -0.75 -0.67 5.13
N SER A 67 -1.17 0.31 4.33
CA SER A 67 -0.90 1.73 4.61
C SER A 67 -1.67 2.22 5.83
N LEU A 68 -2.93 1.81 5.97
CA LEU A 68 -3.77 2.15 7.13
C LEU A 68 -3.26 1.53 8.42
N THR A 69 -2.88 0.25 8.39
CA THR A 69 -2.28 -0.43 9.54
C THR A 69 -0.98 0.25 9.97
N HIS A 70 -0.17 0.71 9.01
CA HIS A 70 1.06 1.43 9.35
C HIS A 70 0.78 2.79 9.97
N SER A 71 -0.11 3.60 9.37
CA SER A 71 -0.49 4.91 9.90
C SER A 71 -1.12 4.83 11.29
N SER A 72 -1.97 3.83 11.55
CA SER A 72 -2.60 3.65 12.87
C SER A 72 -1.58 3.25 13.95
N ILE A 73 -0.65 2.34 13.63
CA ILE A 73 0.44 1.97 14.54
C ILE A 73 1.34 3.18 14.83
N MET A 74 1.64 4.01 13.81
CA MET A 74 2.48 5.20 13.99
C MET A 74 1.80 6.28 14.85
N LEU A 75 0.52 6.56 14.62
CA LEU A 75 -0.24 7.48 15.47
C LEU A 75 -0.28 6.99 16.93
N PHE A 76 -0.48 5.70 17.14
CA PHE A 76 -0.45 5.12 18.49
C PHE A 76 0.94 5.26 19.15
N ALA A 77 2.02 4.97 18.42
CA ALA A 77 3.38 5.13 18.93
C ALA A 77 3.67 6.60 19.32
N GLN A 78 3.23 7.56 18.50
CA GLN A 78 3.36 9.00 18.79
C GLN A 78 2.57 9.40 20.05
N LEU A 79 1.34 8.91 20.20
CA LEU A 79 0.53 9.15 21.40
C LEU A 79 1.16 8.52 22.65
N LYS A 80 1.75 7.32 22.52
CA LYS A 80 2.48 6.65 23.62
C LYS A 80 3.72 7.43 24.04
N MET A 81 4.51 7.93 23.10
CA MET A 81 5.67 8.78 23.40
C MET A 81 5.29 10.08 24.11
N LYS A 82 4.10 10.62 23.82
CA LYS A 82 3.57 11.82 24.46
C LYS A 82 2.99 11.55 25.86
N SER A 83 2.59 10.31 26.14
CA SER A 83 2.03 9.87 27.43
C SER A 83 3.05 8.97 28.16
N ASN A 84 3.96 9.59 28.90
CA ASN A 84 4.91 8.84 29.76
C ASN A 84 4.14 7.91 30.73
N ASN A 85 4.50 6.62 30.73
CA ASN A 85 4.09 5.53 31.64
C ASN A 85 2.65 4.98 31.55
N SER A 86 2.52 3.73 31.07
CA SER A 86 1.77 2.65 31.74
C SER A 86 1.88 1.33 30.96
N SER A 87 1.87 0.22 31.70
CA SER A 87 2.47 -1.07 31.36
C SER A 87 1.52 -2.07 30.67
N THR A 88 2.10 -2.90 29.80
CA THR A 88 1.81 -4.34 29.55
C THR A 88 0.43 -4.84 29.08
N THR A 89 -0.67 -4.07 29.17
CA THR A 89 -1.98 -4.54 28.61
C THR A 89 -2.14 -4.17 27.12
N GLU A 90 -1.46 -3.13 26.66
CA GLU A 90 -1.52 -2.63 25.28
C GLU A 90 -0.72 -3.49 24.29
N GLU A 91 0.37 -4.12 24.72
CA GLU A 91 1.16 -5.04 23.89
C GLU A 91 0.34 -6.29 23.52
N GLN A 92 -0.53 -6.73 24.43
CA GLN A 92 -1.49 -7.80 24.17
C GLN A 92 -2.57 -7.37 23.18
N ALA A 93 -3.04 -6.11 23.24
CA ALA A 93 -3.98 -5.57 22.27
C ALA A 93 -3.35 -5.45 20.87
N LEU A 94 -2.11 -4.98 20.77
CA LEU A 94 -1.36 -4.94 19.51
C LEU A 94 -1.09 -6.34 18.95
N LYS A 95 -0.68 -7.28 19.80
CA LYS A 95 -0.51 -8.68 19.41
C LYS A 95 -1.83 -9.30 18.96
N ALA A 96 -2.94 -8.98 19.61
CA ALA A 96 -4.28 -9.42 19.23
C ALA A 96 -4.71 -8.82 17.89
N LEU A 97 -4.47 -7.53 17.64
CA LEU A 97 -4.83 -6.85 16.38
C LEU A 97 -4.00 -7.38 15.21
N CYS A 98 -2.68 -7.53 15.37
CA CYS A 98 -1.82 -8.18 14.38
C CYS A 98 -2.24 -9.63 14.13
N THR A 99 -2.59 -10.37 15.19
CA THR A 99 -3.07 -11.76 15.06
C THR A 99 -4.42 -11.84 14.36
N LEU A 100 -5.34 -10.90 14.57
CA LEU A 100 -6.63 -10.85 13.90
C LEU A 100 -6.49 -10.47 12.42
N ILE A 101 -5.65 -9.49 12.11
CA ILE A 101 -5.34 -9.13 10.72
C ILE A 101 -4.73 -10.33 9.98
N SER A 102 -3.77 -11.02 10.60
CA SER A 102 -3.21 -12.25 10.01
C SER A 102 -4.23 -13.38 9.92
N LYS A 103 -5.15 -13.55 10.90
CA LYS A 103 -6.19 -14.59 10.86
C LYS A 103 -7.23 -14.36 9.75
N GLU A 104 -7.61 -13.11 9.48
CA GLU A 104 -8.52 -12.78 8.37
C GLU A 104 -7.86 -13.05 6.99
N GLU A 105 -6.55 -12.86 6.86
CA GLU A 105 -5.79 -13.22 5.64
C GLU A 105 -5.72 -14.75 5.38
N TYR A 106 -5.77 -15.58 6.43
CA TYR A 106 -5.85 -17.05 6.28
C TYR A 106 -7.28 -17.57 6.09
N ARG A 107 -8.28 -16.87 6.61
CA ARG A 107 -9.70 -17.29 6.46
C ARG A 107 -10.24 -17.05 5.04
N GLY A 108 -9.62 -16.16 4.27
CA GLY A 108 -9.87 -15.99 2.83
C GLY A 108 -9.20 -17.03 1.91
N ARG A 109 -8.49 -18.02 2.47
CA ARG A 109 -7.89 -19.15 1.71
C ARG A 109 -8.29 -20.51 2.30
N GLY A 110 -9.58 -20.66 2.60
CA GLY A 110 -10.18 -21.93 3.00
C GLY A 110 -11.42 -22.24 2.17
N ILE A 111 -11.21 -23.08 1.15
CA ILE A 111 -12.18 -23.78 0.29
C ILE A 111 -12.86 -22.94 -0.79
#